data_AF-A0A8C0EGB1-F1
#
_entry.id   AF-A0A8C0EGB1-F1
#
_cell.length_a   1.000
_cell.length_b   1.000
_cell.length_c   1.000
_cell.angle_alpha   90.00
_cell.angle_beta   90.00
_cell.angle_gamma   90.00
#
_symmetry.space_group_name_H-M   'P 1'
#
loop_
_entity.id
_entity.type
_entity.pdbx_description
1 polymer ?
#
loop_
_entity_poly.entity_id
_entity_poly.type
_entity_poly.pdbx_seq_one_letter_code
_entity_poly.pdbx_strand_id
1 'polypeptide(L)'
;EISEVFAEIEHFQNAQESKLSQRDKLLSLGRKKFNMDPAKGIQYLIEHQVLSSDLQEIAKFLHKGEGLNKTAIGDYLGGRDPTNIQILQAFVACHQFANLNLVQALR
;
A
#
# COMPACT_ATOMS: atom_id res chain seq x y z
N GLU A 1 -20.69 33.21 -18.15
CA GLU A 1 -21.33 32.47 -17.04
C GLU A 1 -21.47 30.97 -17.32
N ILE A 2 -22.50 30.44 -17.99
CA ILE A 2 -22.68 28.97 -18.09
C ILE A 2 -21.52 28.25 -18.82
N SER A 3 -21.03 28.79 -19.94
CA SER A 3 -19.91 28.18 -20.69
C SER A 3 -18.57 28.21 -19.96
N GLU A 4 -18.33 29.21 -19.11
CA GLU A 4 -17.11 29.28 -18.28
C GLU A 4 -17.13 28.24 -17.18
N VAL A 5 -18.30 28.05 -16.54
CA VAL A 5 -18.49 27.02 -15.52
C VAL A 5 -18.28 25.62 -16.11
N PHE A 6 -18.76 25.34 -17.33
CA PHE A 6 -18.49 24.07 -18.01
C PHE A 6 -17.01 23.84 -18.30
N ALA A 7 -16.30 24.85 -18.79
CA ALA A 7 -14.86 24.75 -19.03
C ALA A 7 -14.05 24.51 -17.74
N GLU A 8 -14.47 25.12 -16.63
CA GLU A 8 -13.83 24.95 -15.33
C GLU A 8 -14.07 23.53 -14.75
N ILE A 9 -15.27 22.96 -14.95
CA ILE A 9 -15.59 21.57 -14.60
C ILE A 9 -14.75 20.60 -15.43
N GLU A 10 -14.66 20.79 -16.76
CA GLU A 10 -13.86 19.93 -17.64
C GLU A 10 -12.36 19.99 -17.29
N HIS A 11 -11.84 21.17 -16.97
CA HIS A 11 -10.45 21.33 -16.54
C HIS A 11 -10.19 20.61 -15.20
N PHE A 12 -11.11 20.72 -14.24
CA PHE A 12 -11.01 20.04 -12.96
C PHE A 12 -11.07 18.51 -13.11
N GLN A 13 -11.95 18.00 -13.97
CA GLN A 13 -12.07 16.56 -14.27
C GLN A 13 -10.80 16.01 -14.91
N ASN A 14 -10.26 16.68 -15.94
CA ASN A 14 -9.00 16.28 -16.58
C ASN A 14 -7.81 16.32 -15.60
N ALA A 15 -7.76 17.34 -14.72
CA ALA A 15 -6.73 17.42 -13.70
C ALA A 15 -6.84 16.29 -12.67
N GLN A 16 -8.05 15.87 -12.30
CA GLN A 16 -8.29 14.72 -11.42
C GLN A 16 -7.85 13.40 -12.07
N GLU A 17 -8.23 13.17 -13.33
CA GLU A 17 -7.89 11.96 -14.08
C GLU A 17 -6.37 11.82 -14.29
N SER A 18 -5.70 12.92 -14.62
CA SER A 18 -4.24 12.97 -14.75
C SER A 18 -3.55 12.59 -13.43
N LYS A 19 -4.01 13.14 -12.29
CA LYS A 19 -3.47 12.84 -10.95
C LYS A 19 -3.69 11.38 -10.55
N LEU A 20 -4.88 10.82 -10.82
CA LEU A 20 -5.17 9.40 -10.59
C LEU A 20 -4.23 8.52 -11.42
N SER A 21 -4.06 8.82 -12.71
CA SER A 21 -3.16 8.08 -13.59
C SER A 21 -1.70 8.13 -13.11
N GLN A 22 -1.27 9.26 -12.56
CA GLN A 22 0.08 9.42 -12.03
C GLN A 22 0.26 8.63 -10.74
N ARG A 23 -0.72 8.68 -9.83
CA ARG A 23 -0.71 7.90 -8.59
C ARG A 23 -0.63 6.40 -8.87
N ASP A 24 -1.38 5.90 -9.85
CA ASP A 24 -1.36 4.47 -10.21
C ASP A 24 -0.02 4.03 -10.80
N LYS A 25 0.62 4.88 -11.60
CA LYS A 25 1.98 4.63 -12.13
C LYS A 25 3.01 4.53 -11.00
N LEU A 26 2.97 5.46 -10.05
CA LEU A 26 3.85 5.47 -8.87
C LEU A 26 3.62 4.23 -8.01
N LEU A 27 2.36 3.85 -7.78
CA LEU A 27 2.00 2.66 -7.01
C LEU A 27 2.50 1.38 -7.70
N SER A 28 2.29 1.26 -9.01
CA SER A 28 2.78 0.13 -9.81
C SER A 28 4.31 0.01 -9.76
N LEU A 29 5.03 1.12 -9.90
CA LEU A 29 6.49 1.13 -9.79
C LEU A 29 6.97 0.80 -8.38
N GLY A 30 6.30 1.32 -7.34
CA GLY A 30 6.61 1.02 -5.95
C GLY A 30 6.40 -0.45 -5.60
N ARG A 31 5.35 -1.10 -6.11
CA ARG A 31 5.14 -2.55 -5.99
C ARG A 31 6.27 -3.34 -6.65
N LYS A 32 6.71 -2.95 -7.86
CA LYS A 32 7.85 -3.57 -8.53
C LYS A 32 9.14 -3.43 -7.71
N LYS A 33 9.39 -2.24 -7.15
CA LYS A 33 10.54 -1.99 -6.26
C LYS A 33 10.46 -2.83 -5.00
N PHE A 34 9.29 -2.93 -4.37
CA PHE A 34 9.08 -3.78 -3.21
C PHE A 34 9.40 -5.25 -3.49
N ASN A 35 8.97 -5.76 -4.65
CA ASN A 35 9.25 -7.14 -5.04
C ASN A 35 10.74 -7.41 -5.31
N MET A 36 11.55 -6.39 -5.54
CA MET A 36 13.01 -6.49 -5.68
C MET A 36 13.74 -6.27 -4.36
N ASP A 37 13.29 -5.29 -3.58
CA ASP A 37 13.86 -4.87 -2.31
C ASP A 37 12.71 -4.26 -1.46
N PRO A 38 12.18 -5.02 -0.49
CA PRO A 38 10.98 -4.62 0.24
C PRO A 38 11.14 -3.29 0.98
N ALA A 39 12.30 -3.08 1.62
CA ALA A 39 12.59 -1.86 2.36
C ALA A 39 12.62 -0.63 1.44
N LYS A 40 13.30 -0.72 0.29
CA LYS A 40 13.31 0.37 -0.70
C LYS A 40 11.96 0.58 -1.35
N GLY A 41 11.17 -0.48 -1.53
CA GLY A 41 9.81 -0.38 -2.05
C GLY A 41 8.91 0.45 -1.14
N ILE A 42 8.89 0.13 0.16
CA ILE A 42 8.11 0.89 1.16
C ILE A 42 8.60 2.33 1.22
N GLN A 43 9.92 2.56 1.28
CA GLN A 43 10.49 3.90 1.30
C GLN A 43 10.06 4.73 0.07
N TYR A 44 10.14 4.14 -1.13
CA TYR A 44 9.72 4.80 -2.37
C TYR A 44 8.23 5.20 -2.34
N LEU A 45 7.38 4.30 -1.83
CA LEU A 45 5.94 4.55 -1.74
C LEU A 45 5.61 5.68 -0.75
N ILE A 46 6.35 5.78 0.36
CA ILE A 46 6.20 6.84 1.36
C ILE A 46 6.68 8.19 0.80
N GLU A 47 7.86 8.22 0.17
CA GLU A 47 8.44 9.43 -0.43
C GLU A 47 7.52 10.06 -1.48
N HIS A 48 6.82 9.23 -2.26
CA HIS A 48 5.88 9.67 -3.28
C HIS A 48 4.46 9.89 -2.75
N GLN A 49 4.25 9.81 -1.43
CA GLN A 49 2.96 10.02 -0.75
C GLN A 49 1.85 9.10 -1.28
N VAL A 50 2.24 7.93 -1.83
CA VAL A 50 1.30 6.90 -2.25
C VAL A 50 0.99 5.90 -1.15
N LEU A 51 1.85 5.84 -0.13
CA LEU A 51 1.67 5.13 1.13
C LEU A 51 1.99 6.07 2.30
N SER A 52 1.25 5.96 3.40
CA SER A 52 1.57 6.70 4.62
C SER A 52 2.78 6.07 5.34
N SER A 53 3.55 6.86 6.08
CA SER A 53 4.60 6.34 6.97
C SER A 53 4.06 5.70 8.25
N ASP A 54 2.74 5.73 8.45
CA ASP A 54 2.08 5.06 9.57
C ASP A 54 2.17 3.53 9.45
N LEU A 55 2.52 2.88 10.57
CA LEU A 55 2.77 1.44 10.61
C LEU A 55 1.52 0.61 10.29
N GLN A 56 0.32 1.10 10.68
CA GLN A 56 -0.94 0.42 10.38
C GLN A 56 -1.25 0.49 8.88
N GLU A 57 -0.98 1.63 8.25
CA GLU A 57 -1.18 1.79 6.80
C GLU A 57 -0.21 0.91 5.99
N ILE A 58 1.05 0.79 6.42
CA ILE A 58 2.00 -0.15 5.82
C ILE A 58 1.51 -1.59 5.99
N ALA A 59 1.05 -1.97 7.19
CA ALA A 59 0.51 -3.31 7.45
C ALA A 59 -0.72 -3.62 6.57
N LYS A 60 -1.66 -2.68 6.43
CA LYS A 60 -2.83 -2.83 5.54
C LYS A 60 -2.42 -2.97 4.07
N PHE A 61 -1.42 -2.22 3.63
CA PHE A 61 -0.86 -2.34 2.28
C PHE A 61 -0.31 -3.74 2.02
N LEU A 62 0.49 -4.28 2.96
CA LEU A 62 1.02 -5.63 2.87
C LEU A 62 -0.09 -6.68 2.93
N HIS A 63 -1.10 -6.49 3.80
CA HIS A 63 -2.24 -7.40 3.95
C HIS A 63 -3.10 -7.46 2.69
N LYS A 64 -3.32 -6.32 2.02
CA LYS A 64 -4.01 -6.29 0.73
C LYS A 64 -3.24 -7.08 -0.34
N GLY A 65 -1.91 -7.05 -0.31
CA GLY A 65 -1.04 -7.92 -1.11
C GLY A 65 -1.15 -7.76 -2.63
N GLU A 66 -1.84 -6.73 -3.13
CA GLU A 66 -2.16 -6.58 -4.55
C GLU A 66 -0.90 -6.26 -5.37
N GLY A 67 -0.45 -7.21 -6.20
CA GLY A 67 0.76 -7.06 -7.01
C GLY A 67 2.08 -7.19 -6.22
N LEU A 68 2.01 -7.66 -4.97
CA LEU A 68 3.17 -7.91 -4.11
C LEU A 68 3.53 -9.40 -4.11
N ASN A 69 4.83 -9.69 -4.11
CA ASN A 69 5.34 -11.05 -3.96
C ASN A 69 5.20 -11.47 -2.48
N LYS A 70 4.51 -12.58 -2.21
CA LYS A 70 4.30 -13.11 -0.84
C LYS A 70 5.61 -13.44 -0.13
N THR A 71 6.63 -13.89 -0.86
CA THR A 71 7.97 -14.13 -0.29
C THR A 71 8.59 -12.81 0.18
N ALA A 72 8.52 -11.76 -0.65
CA ALA A 72 9.02 -10.43 -0.29
C ALA A 72 8.28 -9.81 0.91
N ILE A 73 6.97 -10.07 1.03
CA ILE A 73 6.19 -9.70 2.22
C ILE A 73 6.73 -10.44 3.45
N GLY A 74 6.92 -11.76 3.35
CA GLY A 74 7.47 -12.58 4.43
C GLY A 74 8.87 -12.11 4.87
N ASP A 75 9.74 -11.81 3.92
CA ASP A 75 11.10 -11.32 4.18
C ASP A 75 11.08 -9.97 4.91
N TYR A 76 10.19 -9.05 4.51
CA TYR A 76 10.03 -7.76 5.16
C TYR A 76 9.46 -7.87 6.57
N LEU A 77 8.42 -8.70 6.75
CA LEU A 77 7.80 -8.91 8.07
C LEU A 77 8.70 -9.71 9.02
N GLY A 78 9.56 -10.58 8.48
CA GLY A 78 10.54 -11.37 9.22
C GLY A 78 11.83 -10.62 9.58
N GLY A 79 11.93 -9.33 9.24
CA GLY A 79 13.05 -8.47 9.61
C GLY A 79 13.23 -8.33 11.12
N ARG A 80 14.48 -8.14 11.56
CA ARG A 80 14.81 -7.99 12.99
C ARG A 80 14.64 -6.55 13.51
N ASP A 81 14.45 -5.59 12.63
CA ASP A 81 14.33 -4.19 13.04
C ASP A 81 13.03 -3.98 13.84
N PRO A 82 13.04 -3.13 14.88
CA PRO A 82 11.84 -2.86 15.69
C PRO A 82 10.63 -2.38 14.89
N THR A 83 10.87 -1.69 13.78
CA THR A 83 9.82 -1.24 12.85
C THR A 83 9.15 -2.43 12.15
N ASN A 84 9.92 -3.41 11.66
CA ASN A 84 9.36 -4.61 11.03
C ASN A 84 8.53 -5.43 12.02
N ILE A 85 8.99 -5.55 13.27
CA ILE A 85 8.27 -6.25 14.33
C ILE A 85 6.92 -5.57 14.63
N GLN A 86 6.89 -4.24 14.72
CA GLN A 86 5.64 -3.50 14.94
C GLN A 86 4.69 -3.61 13.74
N ILE A 87 5.21 -3.57 12.51
CA ILE A 87 4.41 -3.78 11.30
C ILE A 87 3.85 -5.20 11.27
N LEU A 88 4.61 -6.21 11.68
CA LEU A 88 4.13 -7.59 11.81
C LEU A 88 2.98 -7.69 12.81
N GLN A 89 3.08 -7.03 13.98
CA GLN A 89 1.99 -7.00 14.95
C GLN A 89 0.72 -6.38 14.36
N ALA A 90 0.85 -5.25 13.66
CA ALA A 90 -0.25 -4.60 12.97
C ALA A 90 -0.83 -5.46 11.83
N PHE A 91 0.01 -6.19 11.10
CA PHE A 91 -0.39 -7.09 10.01
C PHE A 91 -1.19 -8.28 10.54
N VAL A 92 -0.75 -8.88 11.64
CA VAL A 92 -1.50 -9.95 12.33
C VAL A 92 -2.83 -9.42 12.85
N ALA A 93 -2.88 -8.19 13.38
CA ALA A 93 -4.12 -7.55 13.82
C ALA A 93 -5.11 -7.25 12.67
N CYS A 94 -4.66 -7.22 11.41
CA CYS A 94 -5.54 -7.11 10.25
C CYS A 94 -6.35 -8.40 9.99
N HIS A 95 -5.97 -9.53 10.59
CA HIS A 95 -6.65 -10.82 10.42
C HIS A 95 -7.73 -11.03 11.48
N GLN A 96 -8.92 -11.44 11.04
CA GLN A 96 -10.02 -11.78 11.94
C GLN A 96 -9.93 -13.25 12.36
N PHE A 97 -9.27 -13.52 13.49
CA PHE A 97 -9.13 -14.89 14.00
C PHE A 97 -10.24 -15.35 14.95
N ALA A 98 -11.14 -14.45 15.37
CA ALA A 98 -12.21 -14.85 16.29
C ALA A 98 -13.10 -15.95 15.68
N ASN A 99 -13.42 -16.96 16.50
CA ASN A 99 -14.22 -18.12 16.12
C ASN A 99 -13.61 -19.04 15.05
N LEU A 100 -12.31 -18.89 14.74
CA LEU A 100 -11.57 -19.84 13.91
C LEU A 100 -10.82 -20.85 14.79
N ASN A 101 -10.81 -22.12 14.38
CA ASN A 101 -9.87 -23.08 14.96
C ASN A 101 -8.45 -22.83 14.42
N LEU A 102 -7.44 -23.45 15.05
CA LEU A 102 -6.04 -23.22 14.70
C LEU A 102 -5.74 -23.49 13.22
N VAL A 103 -6.29 -24.57 12.65
CA VAL A 103 -6.05 -24.92 11.24
C VAL A 103 -6.71 -23.91 10.31
N GLN A 104 -7.87 -23.37 10.68
CA GLN A 104 -8.55 -22.32 9.92
C GLN A 104 -7.80 -20.99 9.99
N ALA A 105 -7.26 -20.63 11.15
CA ALA A 105 -6.48 -19.40 11.33
C ALA A 105 -5.13 -19.42 10.59
N LEU A 106 -4.58 -20.60 10.29
CA LEU A 106 -3.32 -20.78 9.57
C LEU A 106 -3.46 -20.82 8.03
N ARG A 107 -4.69 -20.96 7.50
CA ARG A 107 -4.96 -21.04 6.05
C ARG A 107 -5.18 -19.66 5.45
#